data_AF-A0A0U3MMQ1-F1
#
_entry.id   AF-A0A0U3MMQ1-F1
#
_cell.length_a   1.000
_cell.length_b   1.000
_cell.length_c   1.000
_cell.angle_alpha   90.00
_cell.angle_beta   90.00
_cell.angle_gamma   90.00
#
_symmetry.space_group_name_H-M   'P 1'
#
loop_
_entity.id
_entity.type
_entity.pdbx_description
1 polymer ?
#
loop_
_entity_poly.entity_id
_entity_poly.type
_entity_poly.pdbx_seq_one_letter_code
_entity_poly.pdbx_strand_id
1 'polypeptide(L)'
;MPELPEVEVTRLSFASAIEGSRVLDVRMGKPLRWPLGVEAGRLVGRRVGAVLRRGKYLWLPLRTDGDAIDLQDPAQPLPPGGGLLLHLGMSGSLAFREQPPVSGPHDHFELITDRGVLRLTDPRRFGAVVWSEGLDVAPAAKLLAGMGLEPFDEAFDGAHLHRGFKGRRVAIKQAILAGDVVVGAGNIYACEALFMAGIDPRLPAGKISRPRAQKLAQALTQVLGEALEAGGSTLRDFKDAHGVAGSFQMQARVYGREKEPCRVCGTPIRRIVQGQRSTFFCPNCQKR
;
A
#
# COMPACT_ATOMS: atom_id res chain seq x y z
N MET A 1 -5.90 6.58 -4.57
CA MET A 1 -5.47 5.76 -3.41
C MET A 1 -4.24 4.99 -3.84
N PRO A 2 -3.07 5.25 -3.24
CA PRO A 2 -1.88 4.45 -3.45
C PRO A 2 -2.19 2.96 -3.27
N GLU A 3 -1.77 2.14 -4.22
CA GLU A 3 -1.84 0.69 -4.15
C GLU A 3 -0.44 0.15 -3.82
N LEU A 4 -0.20 -1.16 -3.95
CA LEU A 4 1.10 -1.72 -3.56
C LEU A 4 2.29 -1.10 -4.31
N PRO A 5 2.24 -0.94 -5.65
CA PRO A 5 3.36 -0.36 -6.38
C PRO A 5 3.74 1.04 -5.91
N GLU A 6 2.75 1.92 -5.68
CA GLU A 6 3.01 3.28 -5.22
C GLU A 6 3.58 3.31 -3.79
N VAL A 7 3.12 2.41 -2.91
CA VAL A 7 3.66 2.30 -1.55
C VAL A 7 5.09 1.77 -1.56
N GLU A 8 5.42 0.82 -2.43
CA GLU A 8 6.78 0.29 -2.57
C GLU A 8 7.72 1.32 -3.18
N VAL A 9 7.30 2.05 -4.23
CA VAL A 9 8.07 3.16 -4.80
C VAL A 9 8.31 4.25 -3.76
N THR A 10 7.28 4.56 -2.95
CA THR A 10 7.44 5.47 -1.81
C THR A 10 8.49 4.94 -0.84
N ARG A 11 8.43 3.66 -0.43
CA ARG A 11 9.44 3.05 0.44
C ARG A 11 10.86 3.20 -0.12
N LEU A 12 11.05 2.79 -1.37
CA LEU A 12 12.35 2.80 -2.05
C LEU A 12 12.93 4.21 -2.16
N SER A 13 12.09 5.24 -2.27
CA SER A 13 12.54 6.64 -2.38
C SER A 13 13.26 7.19 -1.14
N PHE A 14 13.06 6.59 0.05
CA PHE A 14 13.66 7.09 1.29
C PHE A 14 14.32 6.03 2.17
N ALA A 15 14.03 4.73 1.97
CA ALA A 15 14.44 3.67 2.89
C ALA A 15 15.96 3.67 3.17
N SER A 16 16.78 3.76 2.13
CA SER A 16 18.24 3.79 2.29
C SER A 16 18.75 5.08 2.95
N ALA A 17 18.12 6.22 2.66
CA ALA A 17 18.54 7.52 3.18
C ALA A 17 18.24 7.65 4.69
N ILE A 18 17.10 7.14 5.14
CA ILE A 18 16.68 7.25 6.55
C ILE A 18 17.27 6.15 7.45
N GLU A 19 17.66 5.00 6.90
CA GLU A 19 18.11 3.86 7.69
C GLU A 19 19.35 4.19 8.56
N GLY A 20 19.29 3.86 9.84
CA GLY A 20 20.33 4.13 10.83
C GLY A 20 20.32 5.56 11.40
N SER A 21 19.47 6.45 10.89
CA SER A 21 19.33 7.82 11.41
C SER A 21 18.79 7.82 12.84
N ARG A 22 19.20 8.83 13.62
CA ARG A 22 18.72 9.06 14.99
C ARG A 22 17.56 10.03 14.97
N VAL A 23 16.46 9.67 15.63
CA VAL A 23 15.31 10.54 15.82
C VAL A 23 15.68 11.68 16.77
N LEU A 24 15.52 12.92 16.31
CA LEU A 24 15.79 14.14 17.08
C LEU A 24 14.52 14.77 17.64
N ASP A 25 13.42 14.69 16.89
CA ASP A 25 12.13 15.26 17.27
C ASP A 25 11.01 14.56 16.48
N VAL A 26 9.80 14.58 17.01
CA VAL A 26 8.60 14.05 16.35
C VAL A 26 7.47 15.05 16.48
N ARG A 27 6.93 15.51 15.35
CA ARG A 27 5.87 16.51 15.32
C ARG A 27 4.59 15.93 14.74
N MET A 28 3.49 16.19 15.44
CA MET A 28 2.15 15.83 15.01
C MET A 28 1.41 17.09 14.58
N GLY A 29 0.79 17.06 13.39
CA GLY A 29 -0.11 18.11 12.93
C GLY A 29 -1.56 17.82 13.33
N LYS A 30 -2.50 18.12 12.45
CA LYS A 30 -3.92 17.77 12.66
C LYS A 30 -4.09 16.24 12.77
N PRO A 31 -5.07 15.75 13.56
CA PRO A 31 -5.29 14.32 13.73
C PRO A 31 -5.50 13.60 12.40
N LEU A 32 -4.78 12.49 12.26
CA LEU A 32 -4.92 11.49 11.21
C LEU A 32 -6.02 10.49 11.57
N ARG A 33 -6.22 9.46 10.74
CA ARG A 33 -7.28 8.45 10.91
C ARG A 33 -7.21 7.73 12.26
N TRP A 34 -6.00 7.44 12.72
CA TRP A 34 -5.71 6.83 14.02
C TRP A 34 -4.64 7.65 14.75
N PRO A 35 -4.69 7.73 16.08
CA PRO A 35 -3.67 8.43 16.87
C PRO A 35 -2.34 7.68 16.83
N LEU A 36 -1.25 8.40 17.13
CA LEU A 36 0.09 7.83 17.23
C LEU A 36 0.17 6.69 18.26
N GLY A 37 -0.63 6.76 19.34
CA GLY A 37 -0.70 5.71 20.36
C GLY A 37 0.42 5.76 21.40
N VAL A 38 1.31 6.76 21.29
CA VAL A 38 2.36 7.07 22.25
C VAL A 38 2.63 8.58 22.21
N GLU A 39 3.13 9.14 23.31
CA GLU A 39 3.63 10.51 23.31
C GLU A 39 4.84 10.66 22.37
N ALA A 40 4.79 11.67 21.50
CA ALA A 40 5.74 11.83 20.41
C ALA A 40 7.20 11.96 20.89
N GLY A 41 7.42 12.66 22.01
CA GLY A 41 8.74 12.86 22.62
C GLY A 41 9.44 11.55 23.04
N ARG A 42 8.67 10.48 23.29
CA ARG A 42 9.21 9.18 23.70
C ARG A 42 9.89 8.40 22.57
N LEU A 43 9.75 8.88 21.34
CA LEU A 43 10.43 8.33 20.17
C LEU A 43 11.80 8.98 19.94
N VAL A 44 12.09 10.11 20.62
CA VAL A 44 13.35 10.83 20.49
C VAL A 44 14.52 9.98 20.97
N GLY A 45 15.61 10.01 20.21
CA GLY A 45 16.85 9.28 20.46
C GLY A 45 16.87 7.85 19.93
N ARG A 46 15.73 7.31 19.49
CA ARG A 46 15.68 6.00 18.83
C ARG A 46 16.37 6.05 17.46
N ARG A 47 16.86 4.91 16.99
CA ARG A 47 17.42 4.72 15.66
C ARG A 47 16.43 4.05 14.73
N VAL A 48 16.39 4.54 13.50
CA VAL A 48 15.59 3.96 12.42
C VAL A 48 16.25 2.68 11.90
N GLY A 49 15.49 1.60 11.80
CA GLY A 49 15.90 0.34 11.18
C GLY A 49 15.55 0.27 9.69
N ALA A 50 15.77 -0.90 9.08
CA ALA A 50 15.41 -1.16 7.69
C ALA A 50 13.89 -1.03 7.48
N VAL A 51 13.49 -0.16 6.54
CA VAL A 51 12.08 0.12 6.26
C VAL A 51 11.46 -1.03 5.47
N LEU A 52 10.36 -1.59 5.98
CA LEU A 52 9.63 -2.71 5.39
C LEU A 52 8.27 -2.26 4.84
N ARG A 53 7.66 -3.11 3.99
CA ARG A 53 6.29 -2.93 3.51
C ARG A 53 5.48 -4.20 3.74
N ARG A 54 4.23 -4.04 4.14
CA ARG A 54 3.22 -5.11 4.15
C ARG A 54 1.95 -4.62 3.48
N GLY A 55 1.60 -5.21 2.33
CA GLY A 55 0.49 -4.74 1.51
C GLY A 55 0.63 -3.25 1.17
N LYS A 56 -0.25 -2.43 1.76
CA LYS A 56 -0.28 -0.96 1.58
C LYS A 56 0.23 -0.18 2.80
N TYR A 57 0.86 -0.87 3.74
CA TYR A 57 1.45 -0.30 4.94
C TYR A 57 2.96 -0.28 4.84
N LEU A 58 3.57 0.76 5.38
CA LEU A 58 5.01 0.82 5.63
C LEU A 58 5.26 0.57 7.11
N TRP A 59 6.30 -0.19 7.41
CA TRP A 59 6.79 -0.38 8.78
C TRP A 59 8.17 0.26 8.89
N LEU A 60 8.29 1.20 9.81
CA LEU A 60 9.51 1.91 10.14
C LEU A 60 9.97 1.45 11.54
N PRO A 61 10.84 0.44 11.64
CA PRO A 61 11.34 -0.01 12.94
C PRO A 61 12.10 1.11 13.64
N LEU A 62 11.90 1.23 14.95
CA LEU A 62 12.64 2.12 15.82
C LEU A 62 13.21 1.32 16.99
N ARG A 63 14.51 1.47 17.23
CA ARG A 63 15.22 0.78 18.32
C ARG A 63 16.01 1.75 19.18
N THR A 64 16.19 1.44 20.46
CA THR A 64 17.16 2.14 21.31
C THR A 64 18.56 1.58 21.09
N ASP A 65 19.59 2.38 21.39
CA ASP A 65 20.97 1.91 21.45
C ASP A 65 21.20 1.22 22.81
N GLY A 66 21.37 -0.10 22.82
CA GLY A 66 21.63 -0.91 24.05
C GLY A 66 20.40 -1.11 24.96
N ASP A 67 20.65 -1.49 26.22
CA ASP A 67 19.62 -1.66 27.28
C ASP A 67 19.05 -0.33 27.80
N ALA A 68 19.11 0.74 26.98
CA ALA A 68 18.53 2.02 27.32
C ALA A 68 17.00 1.87 27.41
N ILE A 69 16.53 1.64 28.65
CA ILE A 69 15.14 1.77 29.05
C ILE A 69 14.75 3.23 28.81
N ASP A 70 13.55 3.46 28.28
CA ASP A 70 12.98 4.79 28.15
C ASP A 70 12.94 5.47 29.53
N LEU A 71 13.92 6.34 29.80
CA LEU A 71 14.05 7.06 31.07
C LEU A 71 13.06 8.24 31.18
N GLN A 72 12.28 8.52 30.14
CA GLN A 72 11.36 9.67 30.14
C GLN A 72 10.09 9.37 30.94
N ASP A 73 9.65 8.11 31.00
CA ASP A 73 8.54 7.66 31.84
C ASP A 73 8.82 6.26 32.42
N PRO A 74 9.48 6.15 33.58
CA PRO A 74 9.79 4.87 34.21
C PRO A 74 8.55 4.12 34.69
N ALA A 75 7.37 4.75 34.76
CA ALA A 75 6.13 4.08 35.16
C ALA A 75 5.49 3.28 34.01
N GLN A 76 5.79 3.63 32.75
CA GLN A 76 5.32 2.91 31.57
C GLN A 76 6.41 2.84 30.50
N PRO A 77 7.54 2.15 30.71
CA PRO A 77 8.65 2.15 29.78
C PRO A 77 8.24 1.59 28.42
N LEU A 78 8.65 2.27 27.34
CA LEU A 78 8.53 1.72 26.00
C LEU A 78 9.57 0.60 25.83
N PRO A 79 9.24 -0.48 25.11
CA PRO A 79 10.22 -1.52 24.81
C PRO A 79 11.41 -0.96 24.01
N PRO A 80 12.57 -1.65 24.09
CA PRO A 80 13.77 -1.25 23.36
C PRO A 80 13.57 -1.33 21.85
N GLY A 81 12.68 -2.22 21.39
CA GLY A 81 12.24 -2.33 20.00
C GLY A 81 10.79 -1.85 19.79
N GLY A 82 10.41 -1.71 18.53
CA GLY A 82 9.09 -1.27 18.11
C GLY A 82 9.17 -0.58 16.77
N GLY A 83 8.14 0.17 16.41
CA GLY A 83 8.16 0.94 15.18
C GLY A 83 6.87 1.68 14.88
N LEU A 84 6.93 2.46 13.80
CA LEU A 84 5.79 3.16 13.26
C LEU A 84 5.20 2.35 12.11
N LEU A 85 3.91 2.05 12.18
CA LEU A 85 3.12 1.54 11.08
C LEU A 85 2.44 2.73 10.38
N LEU A 86 2.79 2.96 9.11
CA LEU A 86 2.28 4.06 8.30
C LEU A 86 1.34 3.55 7.22
N HIS A 87 0.29 4.30 6.93
CA HIS A 87 -0.62 4.07 5.80
C HIS A 87 -0.89 5.40 5.10
N LEU A 88 -0.75 5.46 3.77
CA LEU A 88 -0.90 6.70 3.00
C LEU A 88 -2.36 7.13 2.78
N GLY A 89 -3.32 6.26 3.09
CA GLY A 89 -4.73 6.58 2.88
C GLY A 89 -5.04 6.76 1.40
N MET A 90 -5.79 7.80 1.05
CA MET A 90 -6.15 8.06 -0.35
C MET A 90 -5.30 9.13 -1.04
N SER A 91 -4.82 10.11 -0.27
CA SER A 91 -4.14 11.33 -0.71
C SER A 91 -2.84 11.61 0.04
N GLY A 92 -2.42 10.70 0.92
CA GLY A 92 -1.17 10.83 1.64
C GLY A 92 0.02 10.62 0.69
N SER A 93 1.04 11.45 0.86
CA SER A 93 2.36 11.27 0.29
C SER A 93 3.41 11.36 1.40
N LEU A 94 4.47 10.57 1.27
CA LEU A 94 5.56 10.54 2.22
C LEU A 94 6.85 10.96 1.49
N ALA A 95 7.59 11.89 2.08
CA ALA A 95 8.85 12.37 1.52
C ALA A 95 9.91 12.51 2.60
N PHE A 96 11.15 12.15 2.29
CA PHE A 96 12.31 12.37 3.14
C PHE A 96 13.23 13.41 2.50
N ARG A 97 13.55 14.46 3.24
CA ARG A 97 14.39 15.56 2.74
C ARG A 97 15.35 16.03 3.84
N GLU A 98 16.61 16.23 3.49
CA GLU A 98 17.59 16.83 4.42
C GLU A 98 17.14 18.21 4.88
N GLN A 99 16.63 19.01 3.94
CA GLN A 99 16.11 20.36 4.18
C GLN A 99 14.70 20.45 3.59
N PRO A 100 13.65 20.07 4.34
CA PRO A 100 12.30 20.21 3.85
C PRO A 100 11.87 21.69 3.83
N PRO A 101 10.92 22.08 2.97
CA PRO A 101 10.29 23.40 3.07
C PRO A 101 9.54 23.54 4.40
N VAL A 102 9.16 24.77 4.75
CA VAL A 102 8.32 25.03 5.94
C VAL A 102 7.07 24.17 5.89
N SER A 103 6.68 23.62 7.05
CA SER A 103 5.50 22.77 7.19
C SER A 103 4.24 23.52 6.74
N GLY A 104 3.48 22.90 5.84
CA GLY A 104 2.21 23.41 5.33
C GLY A 104 0.99 22.92 6.13
N PRO A 105 -0.22 23.36 5.76
CA PRO A 105 -1.46 23.04 6.47
C PRO A 105 -1.91 21.57 6.35
N HIS A 106 -1.31 20.82 5.43
CA HIS A 106 -1.61 19.40 5.18
C HIS A 106 -0.50 18.46 5.65
N ASP A 107 0.55 19.00 6.26
CA ASP A 107 1.64 18.23 6.85
C ASP A 107 1.21 17.81 8.25
N HIS A 108 1.10 16.51 8.47
CA HIS A 108 0.40 15.96 9.64
C HIS A 108 1.26 15.05 10.51
N PHE A 109 2.45 14.69 10.02
CA PHE A 109 3.46 13.99 10.78
C PHE A 109 4.85 14.34 10.23
N GLU A 110 5.79 14.64 11.12
CA GLU A 110 7.20 14.77 10.82
C GLU A 110 8.04 13.94 11.79
N LEU A 111 8.88 13.05 11.24
CA LEU A 111 9.96 12.40 11.97
C LEU A 111 11.25 13.14 11.63
N ILE A 112 11.73 13.96 12.56
CA ILE A 112 12.95 14.74 12.37
C ILE A 112 14.12 13.88 12.84
N THR A 113 15.11 13.71 11.97
CA THR A 113 16.28 12.88 12.22
C THR A 113 17.57 13.67 11.98
N ASP A 114 18.70 13.11 12.40
CA ASP A 114 20.03 13.66 12.13
C ASP A 114 20.44 13.66 10.64
N ARG A 115 19.67 13.00 9.77
CA ARG A 115 19.91 12.95 8.31
C ARG A 115 18.84 13.66 7.49
N GLY A 116 17.79 14.20 8.12
CA GLY A 116 16.68 14.82 7.41
C GLY A 116 15.33 14.53 8.06
N VAL A 117 14.27 14.94 7.39
CA VAL A 117 12.91 14.92 7.92
C VAL A 117 12.03 14.06 7.02
N LEU A 118 11.41 13.03 7.60
CA LEU A 118 10.37 12.24 6.95
C LEU A 118 9.02 12.90 7.24
N ARG A 119 8.32 13.36 6.20
CA ARG A 119 7.07 14.10 6.33
C ARG A 119 5.93 13.38 5.62
N LEU A 120 4.80 13.25 6.31
CA LEU A 120 3.53 12.81 5.75
C LEU A 120 2.63 14.03 5.48
N THR A 121 2.33 14.26 4.21
CA THR A 121 1.37 15.26 3.76
C THR A 121 0.08 14.54 3.35
N ASP A 122 -1.07 14.86 3.97
CA ASP A 122 -2.34 14.21 3.63
C ASP A 122 -3.53 15.17 3.72
N PRO A 123 -3.95 15.80 2.60
CA PRO A 123 -5.07 16.73 2.58
C PRO A 123 -6.40 16.19 3.12
N ARG A 124 -6.63 14.87 3.02
CA ARG A 124 -7.89 14.23 3.45
C ARG A 124 -7.80 13.54 4.80
N ARG A 125 -6.59 13.42 5.39
CA ARG A 125 -6.33 12.84 6.70
C ARG A 125 -6.84 11.40 6.88
N PHE A 126 -6.82 10.63 5.79
CA PHE A 126 -7.17 9.21 5.80
C PHE A 126 -5.95 8.29 5.96
N GLY A 127 -4.76 8.86 5.89
CA GLY A 127 -3.53 8.21 6.31
C GLY A 127 -3.48 8.00 7.82
N ALA A 128 -2.45 7.28 8.25
CA ALA A 128 -2.21 6.96 9.65
C ALA A 128 -0.71 6.80 9.90
N VAL A 129 -0.28 7.16 11.11
CA VAL A 129 1.03 6.86 11.68
C VAL A 129 0.77 6.37 13.09
N VAL A 130 1.09 5.10 13.36
CA VAL A 130 0.73 4.44 14.60
C VAL A 130 1.95 3.72 15.16
N TRP A 131 2.26 3.96 16.43
CA TRP A 131 3.29 3.21 17.16
C TRP A 131 2.79 1.81 17.50
N SER A 132 3.68 0.83 17.40
CA SER A 132 3.46 -0.51 17.93
C SER A 132 4.78 -1.12 18.38
N GLU A 133 4.73 -2.01 19.37
CA GLU A 133 5.91 -2.71 19.89
C GLU A 133 6.44 -3.79 18.93
N GLY A 134 5.61 -4.23 17.98
CA GLY A 134 5.95 -5.20 16.95
C GLY A 134 4.83 -5.32 15.93
N LEU A 135 5.10 -5.95 14.78
CA LEU A 135 4.09 -6.19 13.74
C LEU A 135 3.02 -7.21 14.18
N ASP A 136 3.37 -8.06 15.13
CA ASP A 136 2.56 -9.11 15.77
C ASP A 136 1.91 -8.66 17.09
N VAL A 137 2.15 -7.41 17.51
CA VAL A 137 1.53 -6.79 18.69
C VAL A 137 0.49 -5.74 18.27
N ALA A 138 -0.56 -5.56 19.06
CA ALA A 138 -1.51 -4.47 18.82
C ALA A 138 -0.83 -3.09 19.03
N PRO A 139 -1.21 -2.04 18.27
CA PRO A 139 -2.27 -2.02 17.27
C PRO A 139 -1.88 -2.57 15.89
N ALA A 140 -0.60 -2.76 15.58
CA ALA A 140 -0.17 -3.19 14.23
C ALA A 140 -0.77 -4.53 13.84
N ALA A 141 -0.72 -5.54 14.72
CA ALA A 141 -1.30 -6.85 14.46
C ALA A 141 -2.79 -6.79 14.10
N LYS A 142 -3.56 -5.89 14.72
CA LYS A 142 -4.99 -5.72 14.41
C LYS A 142 -5.21 -5.08 13.04
N LEU A 143 -4.35 -4.14 12.65
CA LEU A 143 -4.42 -3.46 11.36
C LEU A 143 -3.96 -4.33 10.19
N LEU A 144 -3.04 -5.27 10.47
CA LEU A 144 -2.51 -6.24 9.52
C LEU A 144 -3.27 -7.57 9.54
N ALA A 145 -4.15 -7.78 10.52
CA ALA A 145 -4.95 -9.00 10.65
C ALA A 145 -5.79 -9.25 9.39
N GLY A 146 -5.84 -10.52 8.98
CA GLY A 146 -6.63 -10.95 7.84
C GLY A 146 -6.09 -10.54 6.47
N MET A 147 -4.89 -9.96 6.38
CA MET A 147 -4.23 -9.73 5.10
C MET A 147 -3.78 -11.02 4.44
N GLY A 148 -4.09 -11.15 3.14
CA GLY A 148 -3.64 -12.26 2.31
C GLY A 148 -2.16 -12.22 1.96
N LEU A 149 -1.69 -13.15 1.13
CA LEU A 149 -0.27 -13.23 0.76
C LEU A 149 0.19 -12.02 -0.05
N GLU A 150 1.49 -11.69 0.04
CA GLU A 150 2.13 -10.77 -0.91
C GLU A 150 2.10 -11.38 -2.32
N PRO A 151 1.89 -10.59 -3.38
CA PRO A 151 1.78 -11.09 -4.75
C PRO A 151 3.12 -11.56 -5.35
N PHE A 152 4.24 -11.30 -4.68
CA PHE A 152 5.59 -11.73 -5.06
C PHE A 152 6.15 -12.80 -4.10
N ASP A 153 5.34 -13.29 -3.16
CA ASP A 153 5.71 -14.41 -2.30
C ASP A 153 5.71 -15.71 -3.11
N GLU A 154 6.67 -16.61 -2.87
CA GLU A 154 6.75 -17.90 -3.55
C GLU A 154 5.50 -18.77 -3.28
N ALA A 155 4.86 -18.60 -2.12
CA ALA A 155 3.61 -19.27 -1.78
C ALA A 155 2.39 -18.70 -2.53
N PHE A 156 2.51 -17.55 -3.21
CA PHE A 156 1.43 -16.96 -3.98
C PHE A 156 1.28 -17.63 -5.35
N ASP A 157 0.33 -18.56 -5.45
CA ASP A 157 0.04 -19.29 -6.68
C ASP A 157 -1.47 -19.40 -6.98
N GLY A 158 -1.80 -20.06 -8.10
CA GLY A 158 -3.19 -20.32 -8.48
C GLY A 158 -3.92 -21.24 -7.50
N ALA A 159 -3.22 -22.14 -6.82
CA ALA A 159 -3.82 -23.04 -5.85
C ALA A 159 -4.26 -22.27 -4.59
N HIS A 160 -3.45 -21.32 -4.13
CA HIS A 160 -3.77 -20.37 -3.06
C HIS A 160 -4.99 -19.52 -3.42
N LEU A 161 -5.01 -18.88 -4.61
CA LEU A 161 -6.18 -18.12 -5.05
C LEU A 161 -7.45 -18.97 -5.10
N HIS A 162 -7.37 -20.17 -5.69
CA HIS A 162 -8.51 -21.08 -5.80
C HIS A 162 -9.03 -21.50 -4.42
N ARG A 163 -8.14 -21.83 -3.47
CA ARG A 163 -8.53 -22.14 -2.09
C ARG A 163 -9.14 -20.94 -1.38
N GLY A 164 -8.50 -19.77 -1.46
CA GLY A 164 -8.94 -18.55 -0.79
C GLY A 164 -10.27 -18.00 -1.30
N PHE A 165 -10.61 -18.24 -2.57
CA PHE A 165 -11.89 -17.86 -3.15
C PHE A 165 -12.99 -18.91 -3.03
N LYS A 166 -12.67 -20.15 -2.62
CA LYS A 166 -13.66 -21.22 -2.48
C LYS A 166 -14.85 -20.79 -1.61
N GLY A 167 -16.07 -21.01 -2.10
CA GLY A 167 -17.30 -20.67 -1.39
C GLY A 167 -17.71 -19.19 -1.45
N ARG A 168 -16.85 -18.28 -1.95
CA ARG A 168 -17.19 -16.86 -2.05
C ARG A 168 -18.20 -16.61 -3.18
N ARG A 169 -19.32 -15.98 -2.84
CA ARG A 169 -20.38 -15.60 -3.79
C ARG A 169 -20.16 -14.23 -4.42
N VAL A 170 -19.33 -13.39 -3.81
CA VAL A 170 -18.98 -12.06 -4.32
C VAL A 170 -18.26 -12.15 -5.67
N ALA A 171 -18.34 -11.08 -6.46
CA ALA A 171 -17.65 -11.01 -7.73
C ALA A 171 -16.13 -11.07 -7.53
N ILE A 172 -15.41 -11.70 -8.47
CA ILE A 172 -13.97 -11.95 -8.33
C ILE A 172 -13.16 -10.67 -8.17
N LYS A 173 -13.56 -9.59 -8.84
CA LYS A 173 -12.93 -8.28 -8.63
C LYS A 173 -13.08 -7.83 -7.17
N GLN A 174 -14.27 -7.96 -6.59
CA GLN A 174 -14.50 -7.58 -5.19
C GLN A 174 -13.71 -8.48 -4.23
N ALA A 175 -13.57 -9.77 -4.54
CA ALA A 175 -12.76 -10.69 -3.73
C ALA A 175 -11.27 -10.33 -3.76
N ILE A 176 -10.72 -9.92 -4.91
CA ILE A 176 -9.33 -9.41 -5.01
C ILE A 176 -9.19 -8.13 -4.17
N LEU A 177 -10.12 -7.18 -4.32
CA LEU A 177 -10.09 -5.91 -3.60
C LEU A 177 -10.27 -6.02 -2.09
N ALA A 178 -10.79 -7.14 -1.58
CA ALA A 178 -10.92 -7.39 -0.16
C ALA A 178 -9.56 -7.52 0.53
N GLY A 179 -8.49 -7.88 -0.20
CA GLY A 179 -7.13 -7.92 0.34
C GLY A 179 -6.83 -9.12 1.25
N ASP A 180 -7.80 -10.01 1.47
CA ASP A 180 -7.72 -11.10 2.44
C ASP A 180 -7.19 -12.42 1.85
N VAL A 181 -7.16 -12.53 0.52
CA VAL A 181 -6.50 -13.64 -0.19
C VAL A 181 -5.16 -13.19 -0.76
N VAL A 182 -5.11 -11.99 -1.36
CA VAL A 182 -3.90 -11.36 -1.88
C VAL A 182 -3.95 -9.87 -1.57
N VAL A 183 -2.85 -9.33 -1.05
CA VAL A 183 -2.78 -7.89 -0.78
C VAL A 183 -2.31 -7.10 -2.00
N GLY A 184 -2.50 -5.79 -1.94
CA GLY A 184 -1.79 -4.86 -2.82
C GLY A 184 -2.46 -4.54 -4.16
N ALA A 185 -3.22 -5.47 -4.73
CA ALA A 185 -4.02 -5.22 -5.93
C ALA A 185 -5.26 -4.38 -5.59
N GLY A 186 -5.21 -3.07 -5.85
CA GLY A 186 -6.37 -2.19 -5.76
C GLY A 186 -7.13 -2.09 -7.08
N ASN A 187 -7.83 -0.98 -7.27
CA ASN A 187 -8.84 -0.86 -8.32
C ASN A 187 -8.23 -0.89 -9.73
N ILE A 188 -7.05 -0.30 -9.90
CA ILE A 188 -6.34 -0.26 -11.19
C ILE A 188 -5.86 -1.67 -11.52
N TYR A 189 -4.99 -2.20 -10.68
CA TYR A 189 -4.29 -3.45 -10.95
C TYR A 189 -5.22 -4.66 -10.97
N ALA A 190 -6.32 -4.64 -10.21
CA ALA A 190 -7.34 -5.70 -10.32
C ALA A 190 -8.05 -5.69 -11.68
N CYS A 191 -8.36 -4.52 -12.27
CA CYS A 191 -8.97 -4.47 -13.61
C CYS A 191 -8.00 -4.98 -14.68
N GLU A 192 -6.74 -4.54 -14.60
CA GLU A 192 -5.69 -4.92 -15.55
C GLU A 192 -5.36 -6.42 -15.47
N ALA A 193 -5.21 -6.98 -14.27
CA ALA A 193 -4.93 -8.40 -14.09
C ALA A 193 -6.10 -9.29 -14.55
N LEU A 194 -7.35 -8.88 -14.28
CA LEU A 194 -8.52 -9.61 -14.77
C LEU A 194 -8.64 -9.55 -16.30
N PHE A 195 -8.26 -8.43 -16.91
CA PHE A 195 -8.19 -8.33 -18.37
C PHE A 195 -7.12 -9.25 -18.94
N MET A 196 -5.90 -9.20 -18.41
CA MET A 196 -4.79 -10.05 -18.84
C MET A 196 -5.11 -11.54 -18.68
N ALA A 197 -5.80 -11.93 -17.59
CA ALA A 197 -6.24 -13.30 -17.37
C ALA A 197 -7.48 -13.72 -18.20
N GLY A 198 -8.12 -12.79 -18.92
CA GLY A 198 -9.34 -13.05 -19.69
C GLY A 198 -10.57 -13.36 -18.84
N ILE A 199 -10.65 -12.82 -17.62
CA ILE A 199 -11.69 -13.13 -16.64
C ILE A 199 -12.67 -11.96 -16.49
N ASP A 200 -13.97 -12.21 -16.67
CA ASP A 200 -15.01 -11.20 -16.44
C ASP A 200 -15.02 -10.81 -14.94
N PRO A 201 -14.96 -9.51 -14.62
CA PRO A 201 -14.86 -9.04 -13.24
C PRO A 201 -16.10 -9.36 -12.39
N ARG A 202 -17.20 -9.81 -13.01
CA ARG A 202 -18.46 -10.22 -12.37
C ARG A 202 -18.55 -11.72 -12.10
N LEU A 203 -17.58 -12.52 -12.56
CA LEU A 203 -17.51 -13.96 -12.24
C LEU A 203 -17.56 -14.12 -10.71
N PRO A 204 -18.48 -14.92 -10.14
CA PRO A 204 -18.42 -15.23 -8.71
C PRO A 204 -17.07 -15.88 -8.35
N ALA A 205 -16.38 -15.34 -7.36
CA ALA A 205 -15.00 -15.72 -7.04
C ALA A 205 -14.87 -17.23 -6.77
N GLY A 206 -15.82 -17.81 -6.03
CA GLY A 206 -15.84 -19.26 -5.74
C GLY A 206 -16.15 -20.17 -6.93
N LYS A 207 -16.43 -19.62 -8.12
CA LYS A 207 -16.63 -20.36 -9.37
C LYS A 207 -15.38 -20.36 -10.28
N ILE A 208 -14.29 -19.70 -9.89
CA ILE A 208 -13.07 -19.73 -10.68
C ILE A 208 -12.51 -21.16 -10.75
N SER A 209 -12.19 -21.64 -11.95
CA SER A 209 -11.54 -22.94 -12.12
C SER A 209 -10.05 -22.85 -11.76
N ARG A 210 -9.43 -23.97 -11.37
CA ARG A 210 -8.00 -24.02 -11.03
C ARG A 210 -7.09 -23.44 -12.14
N PRO A 211 -7.26 -23.77 -13.44
CA PRO A 211 -6.43 -23.19 -14.49
C PRO A 211 -6.59 -21.67 -14.62
N ARG A 212 -7.81 -21.15 -14.42
CA ARG A 212 -8.06 -19.71 -14.47
C ARG A 212 -7.51 -19.01 -13.23
N ALA A 213 -7.53 -19.65 -12.07
CA ALA A 213 -6.88 -19.13 -10.86
C ALA A 213 -5.36 -19.02 -11.05
N GLN A 214 -4.72 -20.00 -11.70
CA GLN A 214 -3.31 -19.93 -12.05
C GLN A 214 -3.01 -18.76 -13.00
N LYS A 215 -3.81 -18.59 -14.07
CA LYS A 215 -3.68 -17.42 -14.96
C LYS A 215 -3.86 -16.09 -14.23
N LEU A 216 -4.78 -16.03 -13.28
CA LEU A 216 -5.02 -14.82 -12.49
C LEU A 216 -3.86 -14.52 -11.54
N ALA A 217 -3.27 -15.53 -10.89
CA ALA A 217 -2.10 -15.34 -10.03
C ALA A 217 -0.94 -14.76 -10.85
N GLN A 218 -0.62 -15.39 -11.99
CA GLN A 218 0.41 -14.92 -12.91
C GLN A 218 0.14 -13.49 -13.39
N ALA A 219 -1.10 -13.19 -13.79
CA ALA A 219 -1.48 -11.86 -14.24
C ALA A 219 -1.39 -10.80 -13.14
N LEU A 220 -1.73 -11.13 -11.89
CA LEU A 220 -1.58 -10.22 -10.75
C LEU A 220 -0.11 -9.90 -10.49
N THR A 221 0.74 -10.92 -10.40
CA THR A 221 2.19 -10.74 -10.20
C THR A 221 2.81 -9.94 -11.35
N GLN A 222 2.47 -10.27 -12.60
CA GLN A 222 2.98 -9.56 -13.77
C GLN A 222 2.54 -8.10 -13.80
N VAL A 223 1.24 -7.81 -13.65
CA VAL A 223 0.73 -6.42 -13.68
C VAL A 223 1.33 -5.57 -12.56
N LEU A 224 1.48 -6.14 -11.37
CA LEU A 224 2.09 -5.42 -10.25
C LEU A 224 3.60 -5.23 -10.45
N GLY A 225 4.29 -6.19 -11.07
CA GLY A 225 5.70 -6.07 -11.45
C GLY A 225 5.92 -4.97 -12.49
N GLU A 226 5.13 -4.99 -13.58
CA GLU A 226 5.11 -3.93 -14.61
C GLU A 226 4.87 -2.55 -13.98
N ALA A 227 3.96 -2.47 -13.01
CA ALA A 227 3.68 -1.23 -12.30
C ALA A 227 4.85 -0.77 -11.42
N LEU A 228 5.55 -1.68 -10.73
CA LEU A 228 6.73 -1.35 -9.95
C LEU A 228 7.87 -0.82 -10.84
N GLU A 229 8.14 -1.49 -11.96
CA GLU A 229 9.15 -1.06 -12.94
C GLU A 229 8.83 0.32 -13.52
N ALA A 230 7.55 0.63 -13.72
CA ALA A 230 7.08 1.90 -14.23
C ALA A 230 7.03 3.04 -13.18
N GLY A 231 7.46 2.79 -11.94
CA GLY A 231 7.38 3.75 -10.83
C GLY A 231 5.96 3.94 -10.27
N GLY A 232 5.07 2.98 -10.50
CA GLY A 232 3.65 3.03 -10.16
C GLY A 232 2.80 3.81 -11.16
N SER A 233 1.57 4.10 -10.76
CA SER A 233 0.64 4.96 -11.47
C SER A 233 0.59 6.35 -10.83
N THR A 234 0.48 7.37 -11.68
CA THR A 234 0.11 8.71 -11.25
C THR A 234 -1.38 8.76 -11.00
N LEU A 235 -1.77 8.83 -9.74
CA LEU A 235 -3.14 9.15 -9.38
C LEU A 235 -3.28 10.68 -9.36
N ARG A 236 -4.48 11.20 -9.65
CA ARG A 236 -4.78 12.65 -9.74
C ARG A 236 -4.17 13.51 -8.61
N ASP A 237 -4.04 12.95 -7.41
CA ASP A 237 -3.50 13.62 -6.21
C ASP A 237 -2.23 12.95 -5.64
N PHE A 238 -1.67 11.94 -6.32
CA PHE A 238 -0.45 11.25 -5.88
C PHE A 238 0.73 11.67 -6.75
N LYS A 239 1.70 12.32 -6.12
CA LYS A 239 3.05 12.51 -6.65
C LYS A 239 3.99 11.72 -5.75
N ASP A 240 5.00 11.09 -6.33
CA ASP A 240 6.03 10.43 -5.52
C ASP A 240 6.81 11.45 -4.66
N ALA A 241 7.73 10.96 -3.81
CA ALA A 241 8.53 11.80 -2.91
C ALA A 241 9.33 12.91 -3.63
N HIS A 242 9.58 12.76 -4.92
CA HIS A 242 10.32 13.71 -5.77
C HIS A 242 9.41 14.55 -6.67
N GLY A 243 8.08 14.34 -6.65
CA GLY A 243 7.14 15.03 -7.52
C GLY A 243 6.98 14.37 -8.89
N VAL A 244 7.63 13.24 -9.14
CA VAL A 244 7.58 12.50 -10.41
C VAL A 244 6.31 11.64 -10.45
N ALA A 245 5.73 11.61 -11.64
CA ALA A 245 4.47 10.99 -11.98
C ALA A 245 4.77 9.59 -12.52
N GLY A 246 4.37 8.52 -11.81
CA GLY A 246 4.48 7.14 -12.30
C GLY A 246 3.80 6.95 -13.66
N SER A 247 4.42 6.19 -14.57
CA SER A 247 4.00 6.17 -15.99
C SER A 247 2.95 5.11 -16.33
N PHE A 248 2.54 4.28 -15.37
CA PHE A 248 1.69 3.12 -15.63
C PHE A 248 0.34 3.47 -16.28
N GLN A 249 -0.26 4.64 -16.02
CA GLN A 249 -1.53 5.02 -16.66
C GLN A 249 -1.46 5.03 -18.20
N MET A 250 -0.28 5.28 -18.78
CA MET A 250 -0.09 5.24 -20.25
C MET A 250 -0.16 3.81 -20.80
N GLN A 251 0.16 2.83 -19.95
CA GLN A 251 0.23 1.42 -20.28
C GLN A 251 -1.10 0.68 -20.02
N ALA A 252 -2.07 1.34 -19.37
CA ALA A 252 -3.35 0.74 -19.02
C ALA A 252 -4.06 0.10 -20.22
N ARG A 253 -4.46 -1.17 -20.09
CA ARG A 253 -5.14 -1.94 -21.13
C ARG A 253 -6.64 -1.69 -21.10
N VAL A 254 -7.23 -1.53 -19.91
CA VAL A 254 -8.68 -1.30 -19.73
C VAL A 254 -9.00 -0.16 -18.77
N TYR A 255 -8.18 0.08 -17.75
CA TYR A 255 -8.51 1.03 -16.70
C TYR A 255 -8.62 2.47 -17.22
N GLY A 256 -9.74 3.14 -16.93
CA GLY A 256 -9.97 4.53 -17.37
C GLY A 256 -10.29 4.67 -18.87
N ARG A 257 -10.30 3.58 -19.64
CA ARG A 257 -10.45 3.58 -21.10
C ARG A 257 -11.89 3.32 -21.54
N GLU A 258 -12.89 3.76 -20.79
CA GLU A 258 -14.31 3.55 -21.12
C GLU A 258 -14.62 4.03 -22.55
N LYS A 259 -15.34 3.21 -23.34
CA LYS A 259 -15.69 3.43 -24.75
C LYS A 259 -14.52 3.40 -25.75
N GLU A 260 -13.27 3.43 -25.29
CA GLU A 260 -12.12 3.24 -26.19
C GLU A 260 -12.05 1.80 -26.72
N PRO A 261 -11.45 1.60 -27.91
CA PRO A 261 -11.23 0.25 -28.44
C PRO A 261 -10.29 -0.57 -27.53
N CYS A 262 -10.67 -1.82 -27.28
CA CYS A 262 -9.79 -2.79 -26.65
C CYS A 262 -8.51 -2.97 -27.48
N ARG A 263 -7.34 -2.92 -26.83
CA ARG A 263 -6.03 -3.08 -27.50
C ARG A 263 -5.80 -4.47 -28.09
N VAL A 264 -6.65 -5.45 -27.78
CA VAL A 264 -6.55 -6.83 -28.29
C VAL A 264 -7.55 -7.10 -29.41
N CYS A 265 -8.82 -6.72 -29.23
CA CYS A 265 -9.89 -7.12 -30.17
C CYS A 265 -10.72 -5.97 -30.73
N GLY A 266 -10.37 -4.71 -30.46
CA GLY A 266 -11.09 -3.52 -30.94
C GLY A 266 -12.45 -3.26 -30.27
N THR A 267 -13.06 -4.25 -29.60
CA THR A 267 -14.35 -4.07 -28.92
C THR A 267 -14.27 -2.95 -27.86
N PRO A 268 -15.23 -2.02 -27.81
CA PRO A 268 -15.23 -0.94 -26.83
C PRO A 268 -15.18 -1.45 -25.39
N ILE A 269 -14.29 -0.87 -24.57
CA ILE A 269 -14.20 -1.15 -23.14
C ILE A 269 -15.46 -0.67 -22.45
N ARG A 270 -16.02 -1.52 -21.57
CA ARG A 270 -17.20 -1.20 -20.77
C ARG A 270 -16.79 -0.78 -19.36
N ARG A 271 -17.55 0.15 -18.80
CA ARG A 271 -17.49 0.51 -17.38
C ARG A 271 -18.74 0.03 -16.66
N ILE A 272 -18.56 -0.56 -15.49
CA ILE A 272 -19.62 -0.85 -14.52
C ILE A 272 -19.20 -0.37 -13.13
N VAL A 273 -20.15 -0.32 -12.20
CA VAL A 273 -19.87 -0.06 -10.78
C VAL A 273 -20.00 -1.36 -10.01
N GLN A 274 -18.98 -1.72 -9.23
CA GLN A 274 -18.99 -2.87 -8.32
C GLN A 274 -18.48 -2.42 -6.96
N GLY A 275 -19.29 -2.58 -5.90
CA GLY A 275 -18.92 -2.16 -4.54
C GLY A 275 -18.51 -0.68 -4.46
N GLN A 276 -19.29 0.20 -5.10
CA GLN A 276 -19.03 1.65 -5.19
C GLN A 276 -17.72 2.04 -5.89
N ARG A 277 -17.09 1.11 -6.63
CA ARG A 277 -15.86 1.37 -7.39
C ARG A 277 -16.09 1.15 -8.89
N SER A 278 -15.52 2.05 -9.70
CA SER A 278 -15.52 1.90 -11.16
C SER A 278 -14.70 0.68 -11.57
N THR A 279 -15.27 -0.11 -12.48
CA THR A 279 -14.66 -1.31 -13.05
C THR A 279 -14.66 -1.23 -14.55
N PHE A 280 -13.51 -1.47 -15.16
CA PHE A 280 -13.32 -1.42 -16.60
C PHE A 280 -12.94 -2.80 -17.10
N PHE A 281 -13.55 -3.24 -18.20
CA PHE A 281 -13.30 -4.57 -18.77
C PHE A 281 -13.69 -4.61 -20.25
N CYS A 282 -13.06 -5.52 -21.01
CA CYS A 282 -13.47 -5.83 -22.38
C CYS A 282 -14.52 -6.95 -22.36
N PRO A 283 -15.75 -6.71 -22.84
CA PRO A 283 -16.81 -7.74 -22.84
C PRO A 283 -16.54 -8.90 -23.80
N ASN A 284 -15.63 -8.71 -24.77
CA ASN A 284 -15.26 -9.75 -25.71
C ASN A 284 -14.10 -10.61 -25.19
N CYS A 285 -13.00 -9.99 -24.73
CA CYS A 285 -11.81 -10.73 -24.25
C CYS A 285 -12.02 -11.41 -22.90
N GLN A 286 -12.92 -10.90 -22.05
CA GLN A 286 -13.12 -11.41 -20.70
C GLN A 286 -14.41 -12.24 -20.61
N LYS A 287 -14.28 -13.51 -20.22
CA LYS A 287 -15.41 -14.46 -20.13
C LYS A 287 -15.71 -14.82 -18.67
N ARG A 288 -16.93 -15.25 -18.38
CA ARG A 288 -17.29 -15.81 -17.07
C ARG A 288 -16.76 -17.24 -16.94
#